data_AF-A0A2A5WCI9-F1
#
_entry.id   AF-A0A2A5WCI9-F1
#
_cell.length_a   1.000
_cell.length_b   1.000
_cell.length_c   1.000
_cell.angle_alpha   90.00
_cell.angle_beta   90.00
_cell.angle_gamma   90.00
#
_symmetry.space_group_name_H-M   'P 1'
#
loop_
_entity.id
_entity.type
_entity.pdbx_description
1 polymer ?
#
loop_
_entity_poly.entity_id
_entity_poly.type
_entity_poly.pdbx_seq_one_letter_code
_entity_poly.pdbx_strand_id
1 'polypeptide(L)'
;MHVLAVISHPNKASFSHAVLKSFVVGVEEAGLSYDIADLYKEGFSPVLSERDLLQFKGVEMPDDILAYQARVEKADALCLIFPTWWYGMPAMMKGWLDRVWSAGWAYDWKHDPEGSLLPPRPCTLLIPTGVSEK
;
A
#
# COMPACT_ATOMS: atom_id res chain seq x y z
N MET A 1 7.37 13.90 -10.02
CA MET A 1 6.67 12.65 -9.66
C MET A 1 7.10 12.22 -8.27
N HIS A 2 6.14 11.88 -7.41
CA HIS A 2 6.35 11.37 -6.06
C HIS A 2 5.87 9.92 -5.97
N VAL A 3 6.74 9.01 -5.50
CA VAL A 3 6.43 7.58 -5.40
C VAL A 3 6.23 7.18 -3.94
N LEU A 4 5.11 6.55 -3.61
CA LEU A 4 4.96 5.88 -2.32
C LEU A 4 5.34 4.40 -2.47
N ALA A 5 6.45 4.00 -1.84
CA ALA A 5 6.89 2.63 -1.74
C ALA A 5 6.38 2.00 -0.43
N VAL A 6 5.52 0.98 -0.53
CA VAL A 6 4.95 0.27 0.63
C VAL A 6 5.60 -1.09 0.73
N ILE A 7 6.29 -1.37 1.84
CA ILE A 7 6.94 -2.65 2.09
C ILE A 7 6.26 -3.42 3.23
N SER A 8 6.08 -4.73 3.01
CA SER A 8 5.58 -5.67 4.01
C SER A 8 6.53 -6.85 4.19
N HIS A 9 7.49 -6.73 5.11
CA HIS A 9 8.31 -7.86 5.54
C HIS A 9 8.80 -7.67 7.00
N PRO A 10 8.69 -8.67 7.90
CA PRO A 10 9.12 -8.49 9.30
C PRO A 10 10.64 -8.43 9.49
N ASN A 11 11.40 -9.19 8.70
CA ASN A 11 12.85 -9.18 8.73
C ASN A 11 13.43 -8.03 7.90
N LYS A 12 14.16 -7.10 8.54
CA LYS A 12 14.84 -5.95 7.92
C LYS A 12 16.03 -6.32 7.02
N ALA A 13 16.57 -7.52 7.19
CA ALA A 13 17.64 -8.07 6.36
C ALA A 13 17.10 -8.97 5.21
N SER A 14 15.79 -8.94 4.95
CA SER A 14 15.19 -9.77 3.91
C SER A 14 15.55 -9.32 2.49
N PHE A 15 15.37 -10.23 1.55
CA PHE A 15 15.48 -9.90 0.13
C PHE A 15 14.46 -8.83 -0.30
N SER A 16 13.24 -8.81 0.25
CA SER A 16 12.27 -7.74 -0.01
C SER A 16 12.79 -6.35 0.41
N HIS A 17 13.51 -6.25 1.52
CA HIS A 17 14.16 -5.00 1.91
C HIS A 17 15.34 -4.65 1.00
N ALA A 18 16.08 -5.64 0.48
CA ALA A 18 17.09 -5.39 -0.54
C ALA A 18 16.48 -4.86 -1.84
N VAL A 19 15.34 -5.43 -2.27
CA VAL A 19 14.57 -4.93 -3.43
C VAL A 19 14.10 -3.49 -3.21
N LEU A 20 13.55 -3.16 -2.03
CA LEU A 20 13.20 -1.78 -1.69
C LEU A 20 14.39 -0.83 -1.82
N LYS A 21 15.55 -1.20 -1.26
CA LYS A 21 16.75 -0.37 -1.34
C LYS A 21 17.16 -0.12 -2.79
N SER A 22 17.20 -1.17 -3.61
CA SER A 22 17.54 -1.03 -5.04
C SER A 22 16.50 -0.21 -5.80
N PHE A 23 15.21 -0.36 -5.49
CA PHE A 23 14.14 0.44 -6.07
C PHE A 23 14.32 1.93 -5.74
N VAL A 24 14.56 2.26 -4.47
CA VAL A 24 14.78 3.64 -4.02
C VAL A 24 15.99 4.27 -4.71
N VAL A 25 17.10 3.54 -4.87
CA VAL A 25 18.26 4.03 -5.64
C VAL A 25 17.84 4.44 -7.06
N GLY A 26 17.08 3.59 -7.76
CA GLY A 26 16.60 3.93 -9.11
C GLY A 26 15.64 5.13 -9.15
N VAL A 27 14.80 5.30 -8.12
CA VAL A 27 13.92 6.47 -7.99
C VAL A 27 14.74 7.75 -7.79
N GLU A 28 15.76 7.71 -6.95
CA GLU A 28 16.70 8.82 -6.71
C GLU A 28 17.49 9.19 -7.97
N GLU A 29 18.05 8.20 -8.67
CA GLU A 29 18.78 8.39 -9.92
C GLU A 29 17.91 8.99 -11.03
N ALA A 30 16.62 8.69 -11.04
CA ALA A 30 15.64 9.29 -11.94
C ALA A 30 15.23 10.72 -11.55
N GLY A 31 15.77 11.29 -10.46
CA GLY A 31 15.43 12.62 -9.97
C GLY A 31 14.01 12.73 -9.40
N LEU A 32 13.43 11.61 -8.97
CA LEU A 32 12.08 11.54 -8.42
C LEU A 32 12.12 11.59 -6.89
N SER A 33 11.04 12.07 -6.29
CA SER A 33 10.89 12.03 -4.83
C SER A 33 10.14 10.77 -4.41
N TYR A 34 10.34 10.33 -3.17
CA TYR A 34 9.67 9.16 -2.64
C TYR A 34 9.32 9.28 -1.16
N ASP A 35 8.41 8.42 -0.73
CA ASP A 35 8.07 8.12 0.65
C ASP A 35 8.07 6.58 0.83
N ILE A 36 8.46 6.10 2.02
CA ILE A 36 8.54 4.67 2.33
C ILE A 36 7.58 4.34 3.47
N ALA A 37 6.53 3.57 3.17
CA ALA A 37 5.63 2.99 4.15
C ALA A 37 6.11 1.58 4.53
N ASP A 38 6.91 1.49 5.61
CA ASP A 38 7.35 0.20 6.15
C ASP A 38 6.36 -0.27 7.21
N LEU A 39 5.39 -1.11 6.80
CA LEU A 39 4.24 -1.48 7.64
C LEU A 39 4.66 -2.17 8.94
N TYR A 40 5.73 -2.96 8.92
CA TYR A 40 6.22 -3.62 10.13
C TYR A 40 7.01 -2.65 11.02
N LYS A 41 7.84 -1.78 10.44
CA LYS A 41 8.61 -0.79 11.21
C LYS A 41 7.70 0.28 11.83
N GLU A 42 6.63 0.65 11.14
CA GLU A 42 5.65 1.65 11.57
C GLU A 42 4.62 1.08 12.55
N GLY A 43 4.60 -0.24 12.77
CA GLY A 43 3.68 -0.87 13.71
C GLY A 43 2.23 -0.86 13.24
N PHE A 44 2.01 -0.91 11.92
CA PHE A 44 0.67 -0.91 11.33
C PHE A 44 -0.16 -2.10 11.84
N SER A 45 -1.42 -1.84 12.21
CA SER A 45 -2.38 -2.88 12.54
C SER A 45 -3.14 -3.33 11.29
N PRO A 46 -2.99 -4.59 10.84
CA PRO A 46 -3.69 -5.08 9.65
C PRO A 46 -5.11 -5.56 9.93
N VAL A 47 -5.58 -5.48 11.18
CA VAL A 47 -6.88 -6.01 11.59
C VAL A 47 -7.96 -4.98 11.29
N LEU A 48 -8.80 -5.28 10.29
CA LEU A 48 -10.05 -4.54 10.06
C LEU A 48 -10.98 -4.74 11.27
N SER A 49 -11.35 -3.63 11.91
CA SER A 49 -12.13 -3.61 13.15
C SER A 49 -13.57 -3.15 12.94
N GLU A 50 -14.44 -3.33 13.94
CA GLU A 50 -15.80 -2.78 13.92
C GLU A 50 -15.80 -1.24 13.76
N ARG A 51 -14.79 -0.56 14.31
CA ARG A 51 -14.61 0.88 14.15
C ARG A 51 -14.38 1.26 12.69
N ASP A 52 -13.62 0.46 11.95
CA ASP A 52 -13.33 0.68 10.54
C ASP A 52 -14.59 0.48 9.67
N LEU A 53 -15.50 -0.43 10.06
CA LEU A 53 -16.76 -0.67 9.33
C LEU A 53 -17.74 0.50 9.40
N LEU A 54 -17.55 1.45 10.33
CA LEU A 54 -18.38 2.65 10.39
C LEU A 54 -18.20 3.56 9.16
N GLN A 55 -17.16 3.35 8.34
CA GLN A 55 -17.00 3.98 7.02
C GLN A 55 -18.25 3.85 6.14
N PHE A 56 -18.94 2.70 6.21
CA PHE A 56 -20.15 2.44 5.42
C PHE A 56 -21.36 3.25 5.89
N LYS A 57 -21.25 3.90 7.05
CA LYS A 57 -22.24 4.84 7.60
C LYS A 57 -21.79 6.30 7.44
N GLY A 58 -20.74 6.55 6.65
CA GLY A 58 -20.17 7.89 6.44
C GLY A 58 -19.31 8.40 7.60
N VAL A 59 -18.90 7.53 8.53
CA VAL A 59 -17.97 7.91 9.61
C VAL A 59 -16.55 7.86 9.07
N GLU A 60 -15.77 8.90 9.33
CA GLU A 60 -14.38 9.00 8.91
C GLU A 60 -13.52 7.84 9.46
N MET A 61 -12.49 7.45 8.70
CA MET A 61 -11.53 6.45 9.13
C MET A 61 -10.70 6.94 10.33
N PRO A 62 -10.13 6.05 11.16
CA PRO A 62 -9.29 6.49 12.28
C PRO A 62 -7.98 7.15 11.81
N ASP A 63 -7.38 7.98 12.66
CA ASP A 63 -6.21 8.81 12.31
C ASP A 63 -5.02 8.03 11.75
N ASP A 64 -4.79 6.80 12.23
CA ASP A 64 -3.73 5.93 11.71
C ASP A 64 -3.94 5.63 10.22
N ILE A 65 -5.20 5.42 9.81
CA ILE A 65 -5.58 5.17 8.42
C ILE A 65 -5.56 6.46 7.59
N LEU A 66 -6.08 7.57 8.13
CA LEU A 66 -6.04 8.87 7.43
C LEU A 66 -4.61 9.29 7.11
N ALA A 67 -3.65 9.00 7.99
CA ALA A 67 -2.23 9.24 7.74
C ALA A 67 -1.72 8.48 6.51
N TYR A 68 -2.11 7.21 6.30
CA TYR A 68 -1.76 6.47 5.08
C TYR A 68 -2.50 6.97 3.84
N GLN A 69 -3.78 7.33 3.97
CA GLN A 69 -4.54 7.92 2.86
C GLN A 69 -3.88 9.21 2.36
N ALA A 70 -3.43 10.09 3.27
CA ALA A 70 -2.69 11.30 2.92
C ALA A 70 -1.35 11.02 2.20
N ARG A 71 -0.68 9.91 2.53
CA ARG A 71 0.54 9.48 1.80
C ARG A 71 0.19 9.01 0.39
N VAL A 72 -0.91 8.26 0.25
CA VAL A 72 -1.42 7.83 -1.06
C VAL A 72 -1.82 9.04 -1.90
N GLU A 73 -2.52 10.04 -1.35
CA GLU A 73 -2.92 11.26 -2.07
C GLU A 73 -1.74 12.09 -2.60
N LYS A 74 -0.64 12.14 -1.84
CA LYS A 74 0.59 12.82 -2.28
C LYS A 74 1.35 12.06 -3.36
N ALA A 75 1.06 10.79 -3.55
CA ALA A 75 1.78 9.92 -4.47
C ALA A 75 1.19 9.93 -5.88
N ASP A 76 2.04 10.24 -6.84
CA ASP A 76 1.76 10.13 -8.27
C ASP A 76 1.85 8.68 -8.77
N ALA A 77 2.56 7.80 -8.03
CA ALA A 77 2.68 6.38 -8.31
C ALA A 77 2.88 5.57 -7.02
N LEU A 78 2.49 4.29 -7.04
CA LEU A 78 2.67 3.35 -5.94
C LEU A 78 3.64 2.24 -6.33
N CYS A 79 4.45 1.78 -5.37
CA CYS A 79 5.22 0.55 -5.48
C CYS A 79 4.95 -0.34 -4.26
N LEU A 80 4.36 -1.51 -4.47
CA LEU A 80 4.11 -2.47 -3.39
C LEU A 80 5.16 -3.57 -3.43
N ILE A 81 5.86 -3.74 -2.31
CA ILE A 81 7.00 -4.66 -2.18
C ILE A 81 6.71 -5.67 -1.07
N PHE A 82 6.52 -6.92 -1.43
CA PHE A 82 6.20 -7.98 -0.47
C PHE A 82 6.53 -9.37 -1.05
N PRO A 83 6.90 -10.36 -0.21
CA PRO A 83 7.06 -11.73 -0.68
C PRO A 83 5.69 -12.37 -0.97
N THR A 84 5.63 -13.30 -1.92
CA THR A 84 4.44 -14.15 -2.07
C THR A 84 4.30 -15.09 -0.88
N TRP A 85 3.22 -14.95 -0.11
CA TRP A 85 2.82 -15.90 0.93
C TRP A 85 1.44 -16.45 0.59
N TRP A 86 1.33 -17.79 0.52
CA TRP A 86 0.09 -18.48 0.16
C TRP A 86 -0.57 -17.94 -1.12
N TYR A 87 0.22 -17.82 -2.19
CA TYR A 87 -0.23 -17.32 -3.50
C TYR A 87 -0.80 -15.89 -3.50
N GLY A 88 -0.49 -15.10 -2.48
CA GLY A 88 -0.93 -13.71 -2.40
C GLY A 88 0.03 -12.85 -1.59
N MET A 89 -0.47 -11.68 -1.23
CA MET A 89 0.24 -10.74 -0.36
C MET A 89 0.21 -11.22 1.11
N PRO A 90 1.22 -10.87 1.93
CA PRO A 90 1.18 -11.09 3.36
C PRO A 90 -0.06 -10.46 4.00
N ALA A 91 -0.55 -11.04 5.10
CA ALA A 91 -1.70 -10.49 5.85
C ALA A 91 -1.50 -9.02 6.25
N MET A 92 -0.26 -8.60 6.52
CA MET A 92 0.09 -7.21 6.79
C MET A 92 -0.26 -6.27 5.62
N MET A 93 0.18 -6.62 4.40
CA MET A 93 -0.13 -5.85 3.18
C MET A 93 -1.63 -5.91 2.86
N LYS A 94 -2.26 -7.08 3.03
CA LYS A 94 -3.70 -7.23 2.81
C LYS A 94 -4.52 -6.36 3.74
N GLY A 95 -4.17 -6.33 5.03
CA GLY A 95 -4.81 -5.46 6.01
C GLY A 95 -4.61 -3.97 5.72
N TRP A 96 -3.48 -3.60 5.14
CA TRP A 96 -3.24 -2.22 4.68
C TRP A 96 -4.21 -1.84 3.57
N LEU A 97 -4.40 -2.70 2.57
CA LEU A 97 -5.43 -2.49 1.56
C LEU A 97 -6.83 -2.45 2.19
N ASP A 98 -7.16 -3.39 3.07
CA ASP A 98 -8.50 -3.51 3.68
C ASP A 98 -8.91 -2.29 4.49
N ARG A 99 -7.96 -1.69 5.20
CA ARG A 99 -8.24 -0.51 6.05
C ARG A 99 -8.06 0.80 5.28
N VAL A 100 -7.05 0.91 4.40
CA VAL A 100 -6.73 2.19 3.72
C VAL A 100 -7.64 2.46 2.53
N TRP A 101 -7.98 1.44 1.71
CA TRP A 101 -8.93 1.60 0.60
C TRP A 101 -10.37 1.58 1.12
N SER A 102 -10.76 2.62 1.85
CA SER A 102 -12.08 2.72 2.49
C SER A 102 -13.15 3.34 1.57
N ALA A 103 -14.40 2.96 1.78
CA ALA A 103 -15.57 3.59 1.17
C ALA A 103 -15.64 5.09 1.50
N GLY A 104 -16.10 5.88 0.54
CA GLY A 104 -16.15 7.35 0.64
C GLY A 104 -14.80 8.04 0.38
N TRP A 105 -13.71 7.29 0.27
CA TRP A 105 -12.39 7.80 -0.12
C TRP A 105 -11.82 7.09 -1.35
N ALA A 106 -11.79 5.76 -1.36
CA ALA A 106 -11.30 4.96 -2.50
C ALA A 106 -12.39 4.66 -3.53
N TYR A 107 -13.59 4.33 -3.05
CA TYR A 107 -14.74 3.93 -3.87
C TYR A 107 -16.05 4.38 -3.23
N ASP A 108 -17.14 4.42 -4.01
CA ASP A 108 -18.51 4.58 -3.50
C ASP A 108 -19.46 3.52 -4.10
N TRP A 109 -20.75 3.63 -3.78
CA TRP A 109 -21.79 2.69 -4.21
C TRP A 109 -22.56 3.16 -5.45
N LYS A 110 -22.15 4.27 -6.08
CA LYS A 110 -22.78 4.69 -7.33
C LYS A 110 -22.48 3.65 -8.38
N HIS A 111 -23.46 3.37 -9.23
CA HIS A 111 -23.31 2.43 -10.33
C HIS A 111 -22.50 3.08 -11.46
N ASP A 112 -21.25 3.44 -11.16
CA ASP A 112 -20.27 3.94 -12.09
C ASP A 112 -19.19 2.87 -12.27
N PRO A 113 -19.26 2.08 -13.36
CA PRO A 113 -18.29 1.01 -13.62
C PRO A 113 -16.86 1.52 -13.81
N GLU A 114 -16.66 2.82 -14.02
CA GLU A 114 -15.35 3.47 -14.13
C GLU A 114 -14.99 4.30 -12.86
N GLY A 115 -15.90 4.36 -11.88
CA GLY A 115 -15.92 5.37 -10.81
C GLY A 115 -15.04 5.04 -9.61
N SER A 116 -13.73 5.05 -9.78
CA SER A 116 -12.82 5.23 -8.65
C SER A 116 -12.95 6.67 -8.12
N LEU A 117 -13.03 6.84 -6.79
CA LEU A 117 -12.95 8.19 -6.19
C LEU A 117 -11.53 8.75 -6.23
N LEU A 118 -10.53 7.88 -6.42
CA LEU A 118 -9.13 8.24 -6.55
C LEU A 118 -8.73 8.39 -8.02
N PRO A 119 -7.88 9.38 -8.37
CA PRO A 119 -7.34 9.48 -9.71
C PRO A 119 -6.49 8.25 -10.05
N PRO A 120 -6.53 7.79 -11.32
CA PRO A 120 -5.73 6.67 -11.78
C PRO A 120 -4.25 7.01 -11.64
N ARG A 121 -3.48 6.03 -11.17
CA ARG A 121 -2.04 6.16 -11.01
C ARG A 121 -1.33 4.84 -11.29
N PRO A 122 -0.10 4.87 -11.83
CA PRO A 122 0.70 3.66 -11.96
C PRO A 122 0.92 2.98 -10.62
N CYS A 123 0.76 1.66 -10.59
CA CYS A 123 1.08 0.81 -9.45
C CYS A 123 1.98 -0.33 -9.90
N THR A 124 3.19 -0.40 -9.36
CA THR A 124 4.15 -1.47 -9.62
C THR A 124 4.17 -2.45 -8.46
N LEU A 125 4.10 -3.75 -8.74
CA LEU A 125 4.25 -4.80 -7.75
C LEU A 125 5.61 -5.46 -7.91
N LEU A 126 6.42 -5.43 -6.86
CA LEU A 126 7.70 -6.14 -6.81
C LEU A 126 7.56 -7.29 -5.82
N ILE A 127 7.32 -8.50 -6.36
CA ILE A 127 6.91 -9.66 -5.58
C ILE A 127 7.97 -10.77 -5.67
N PRO A 128 8.95 -10.82 -4.76
CA PRO A 128 9.83 -11.97 -4.66
C PRO A 128 9.04 -13.25 -4.37
N THR A 129 9.31 -14.30 -5.14
CA THR A 129 8.72 -15.62 -4.94
C THR A 129 9.81 -16.66 -4.64
N GLY A 130 9.43 -17.76 -4.00
CA GLY A 130 10.35 -18.87 -3.72
C GLY A 130 10.55 -19.83 -4.89
N VAL A 131 9.85 -19.62 -6.00
CA VAL A 131 9.86 -20.51 -7.17
C VAL A 131 10.41 -19.77 -8.39
N SER A 132 10.97 -20.50 -9.34
CA SER A 132 11.39 -19.93 -10.62
C SER A 132 10.20 -19.43 -11.43
N GLU A 133 10.35 -18.29 -12.10
CA GLU A 133 9.50 -17.92 -13.23
C GLU A 133 9.70 -18.99 -14.32
N LYS A 134 8.63 -19.69 -14.70
CA LYS A 134 8.61 -20.65 -15.81
C LYS A 134 7.69 -20.15 -16.89
#